data_AF-A0A1B6K5M5-F1
#
_entry.id   AF-A0A1B6K5M5-F1
#
_cell.length_a   1.000
_cell.length_b   1.000
_cell.length_c   1.000
_cell.angle_alpha   90.00
_cell.angle_beta   90.00
_cell.angle_gamma   90.00
#
_symmetry.space_group_name_H-M   'P 1'
#
loop_
_entity.id
_entity.type
_entity.pdbx_description
1 polymer ?
#
loop_
_entity_poly.entity_id
_entity_poly.type
_entity_poly.pdbx_seq_one_letter_code
_entity_poly.pdbx_strand_id
1 'polypeptide(L)'
;MAGVFPVPVKTTGRKQWTLYNGGKGIKRLGSPLMDDDWCPDSQVVLAKKLLDEKCDLDVDQEENARLGVYWLIKASEQGHQEATDLLSHCLQTGQGICEHNYVDVRACLDMPQEEKLARCAARKVFESMSAGEDFITSDQLQDRMTRLDEQ
;
A
#
# COMPACT_ATOMS: atom_id res chain seq x y z
N MET A 1 2.12 13.35 43.41
CA MET A 1 2.33 13.75 42.00
C MET A 1 3.20 12.69 41.35
N ALA A 2 2.61 11.76 40.60
CA ALA A 2 3.37 10.74 39.87
C ALA A 2 3.76 11.33 38.51
N GLY A 3 5.06 11.53 38.29
CA GLY A 3 5.59 12.04 37.03
C GLY A 3 5.49 10.97 35.95
N VAL A 4 4.77 11.28 34.87
CA VAL A 4 4.74 10.46 33.66
C VAL A 4 5.96 10.87 32.83
N PHE A 5 6.95 9.99 32.74
CA PHE A 5 8.07 10.16 31.81
C PHE A 5 7.63 9.74 30.41
N PRO A 6 7.84 10.56 29.37
CA PRO A 6 7.51 10.17 28.00
C PRO A 6 8.50 9.10 27.54
N VAL A 7 7.97 7.92 27.20
CA VAL A 7 8.73 6.84 26.56
C VAL A 7 8.94 7.22 25.10
N PRO A 8 10.17 7.15 24.55
CA PRO A 8 10.41 7.46 23.15
C PRO A 8 9.71 6.43 22.25
N VAL A 9 8.65 6.88 21.58
CA VAL A 9 7.94 6.11 20.56
C VAL A 9 8.87 5.97 19.37
N LYS A 10 9.23 4.72 19.03
CA LYS A 10 9.92 4.40 17.80
C LYS A 10 8.95 4.68 16.66
N THR A 11 9.16 5.77 15.94
CA THR A 11 8.44 6.09 14.70
C THR A 11 8.59 4.90 13.77
N THR A 12 7.52 4.12 13.57
CA THR A 12 7.46 3.17 12.46
C THR A 12 7.37 4.02 11.21
N GLY A 13 8.52 4.48 10.70
CA GLY A 13 8.57 5.19 9.44
C GLY A 13 7.77 4.37 8.41
N ARG A 14 6.84 5.03 7.70
CA ARG A 14 6.24 4.45 6.49
C ARG A 14 7.38 3.78 5.74
N LYS A 15 7.30 2.46 5.50
CA LYS A 15 8.37 1.68 4.87
C LYS A 15 8.73 2.38 3.55
N GLN A 16 9.75 3.23 3.57
CA GLN A 16 10.25 3.89 2.38
C GLN A 16 11.04 2.82 1.65
N TRP A 17 10.44 2.29 0.59
CA TRP A 17 11.15 1.41 -0.32
C TRP A 17 12.21 2.25 -1.02
N THR A 18 13.47 2.10 -0.61
CA THR A 18 14.63 2.66 -1.30
C THR A 18 14.78 1.95 -2.63
N LEU A 19 14.04 2.43 -3.64
CA LEU A 19 14.22 2.03 -5.03
C LEU A 19 15.62 2.48 -5.45
N TYR A 20 16.48 1.53 -5.82
CA TYR A 20 17.85 1.82 -6.20
C TYR A 20 17.88 2.77 -7.42
N ASN A 21 18.61 3.87 -7.26
CA ASN A 21 18.66 4.97 -8.20
C ASN A 21 19.71 4.70 -9.31
N GLY A 22 19.41 3.79 -10.22
CA GLY A 22 20.19 3.59 -11.45
C GLY A 22 19.28 3.21 -12.62
N GLY A 23 19.48 3.80 -13.80
CA GLY A 23 18.85 3.36 -15.04
C GLY A 23 17.56 4.07 -15.48
N LYS A 24 17.58 4.63 -16.69
CA LYS A 24 16.50 5.41 -17.31
C LYS A 24 15.60 4.46 -18.12
N GLY A 25 14.39 4.18 -17.64
CA GLY A 25 13.41 3.35 -18.37
C GLY A 25 11.98 3.81 -18.15
N ILE A 26 11.44 3.63 -16.95
CA ILE A 26 10.01 3.90 -16.63
C ILE A 26 9.84 4.88 -15.45
N LYS A 27 10.95 5.32 -14.83
CA LYS A 27 10.97 6.23 -13.66
C LYS A 27 10.27 7.59 -13.89
N ARG A 28 10.00 7.98 -15.14
CA ARG A 28 9.26 9.22 -15.47
C ARG A 28 7.74 9.10 -15.42
N LEU A 29 7.18 7.89 -15.43
CA LEU A 29 5.77 7.72 -15.03
C LEU A 29 5.62 7.70 -13.50
N GLY A 30 6.73 7.47 -12.78
CA GLY A 30 6.77 7.15 -11.36
C GLY A 30 6.98 8.31 -10.37
N SER A 31 7.00 9.59 -10.78
CA SER A 31 7.05 10.72 -9.82
C SER A 31 6.66 12.03 -10.51
N PRO A 32 5.85 12.95 -9.92
CA PRO A 32 5.49 13.12 -8.50
C PRO A 32 3.97 13.35 -8.24
N LEU A 33 3.11 12.37 -8.54
CA LEU A 33 1.64 12.49 -8.39
C LEU A 33 1.01 11.19 -7.82
N MET A 34 1.74 10.47 -6.97
CA MET A 34 1.35 9.14 -6.50
C MET A 34 1.15 9.14 -4.99
N ASP A 35 0.12 9.85 -4.56
CA ASP A 35 -0.35 9.82 -3.18
C ASP A 35 -1.15 8.52 -2.92
N ASP A 36 -1.26 8.11 -1.66
CA ASP A 36 -2.02 6.93 -1.20
C ASP A 36 -3.53 6.98 -1.57
N ASP A 37 -4.00 8.10 -2.14
CA ASP A 37 -5.36 8.35 -2.65
C ASP A 37 -5.64 7.75 -4.05
N TRP A 38 -4.65 7.11 -4.67
CA TRP A 38 -4.82 6.54 -6.01
C TRP A 38 -5.74 5.31 -6.01
N CYS A 39 -6.78 5.37 -6.85
CA CYS A 39 -7.79 4.30 -7.02
C CYS A 39 -7.13 2.94 -7.25
N PRO A 40 -7.57 1.88 -6.54
CA PRO A 40 -6.91 0.57 -6.61
C PRO A 40 -6.96 -0.03 -8.02
N ASP A 41 -8.01 0.23 -8.81
CA ASP A 41 -8.12 -0.20 -10.21
C ASP A 41 -6.93 0.32 -11.04
N SER A 42 -6.59 1.59 -10.85
CA SER A 42 -5.51 2.23 -11.57
C SER A 42 -4.14 1.71 -11.10
N GLN A 43 -3.99 1.27 -9.83
CA GLN A 43 -2.79 0.57 -9.36
C GLN A 43 -2.64 -0.78 -10.07
N VAL A 44 -3.74 -1.53 -10.23
CA VAL A 44 -3.76 -2.81 -10.94
C VAL A 44 -3.39 -2.63 -12.41
N VAL A 45 -3.93 -1.62 -13.09
CA VAL A 45 -3.58 -1.32 -14.48
C VAL A 45 -2.09 -1.03 -14.63
N LEU A 46 -1.51 -0.22 -13.75
CA LEU A 46 -0.07 0.04 -13.75
C LEU A 46 0.73 -1.22 -13.46
N ALA A 47 0.33 -2.01 -12.47
CA ALA A 47 1.00 -3.24 -12.10
C ALA A 47 1.03 -4.25 -13.26
N LYS A 48 -0.11 -4.44 -13.94
CA LYS A 48 -0.20 -5.31 -15.13
C LYS A 48 0.77 -4.85 -16.21
N LYS A 49 0.84 -3.55 -16.49
CA LYS A 49 1.79 -3.01 -17.46
C LYS A 49 3.23 -3.35 -17.06
N LEU A 50 3.61 -3.09 -15.81
CA LEU A 50 4.95 -3.37 -15.30
C LEU A 50 5.32 -4.86 -15.32
N LEU A 51 4.33 -5.75 -15.15
CA LEU A 51 4.52 -7.20 -15.19
C LEU A 51 4.54 -7.77 -16.61
N ASP A 52 3.81 -7.15 -17.54
CA ASP A 52 3.67 -7.60 -18.94
C ASP A 52 4.72 -7.00 -19.87
N GLU A 53 5.35 -5.87 -19.50
CA GLU A 53 6.34 -5.17 -20.34
C GLU A 53 7.58 -6.05 -20.60
N LYS A 54 7.53 -6.80 -21.69
CA LYS A 54 8.70 -7.34 -22.38
C LYS A 54 9.34 -6.19 -23.15
N CYS A 55 10.14 -5.38 -22.48
CA CYS A 55 10.91 -4.36 -23.18
C CYS A 55 11.93 -5.04 -24.11
N ASP A 56 11.97 -4.65 -25.38
CA ASP A 56 12.97 -5.09 -26.37
C ASP A 56 14.40 -4.57 -26.05
N LEU A 57 14.54 -3.83 -24.96
CA LEU A 57 15.80 -3.29 -24.43
C LEU A 57 16.03 -3.93 -23.06
N ASP A 58 17.28 -4.32 -22.79
CA ASP A 58 17.82 -4.97 -21.58
C ASP A 58 17.71 -4.11 -20.30
N VAL A 59 16.59 -3.42 -20.12
CA VAL A 59 16.24 -2.63 -18.93
C VAL A 59 15.59 -3.58 -17.94
N ASP A 60 16.03 -3.50 -16.69
CA ASP A 60 15.77 -4.40 -15.56
C ASP A 60 14.32 -4.92 -15.45
N GLN A 61 13.97 -5.93 -16.24
CA GLN A 61 12.66 -6.59 -16.25
C GLN A 61 12.27 -7.11 -14.87
N GLU A 62 13.28 -7.52 -14.10
CA GLU A 62 13.16 -7.95 -12.72
C GLU A 62 12.81 -6.78 -11.76
N GLU A 63 13.35 -5.58 -11.98
CA GLU A 63 12.99 -4.40 -11.18
C GLU A 63 11.56 -3.95 -11.50
N ASN A 64 11.18 -3.96 -12.77
CA ASN A 64 9.79 -3.68 -13.19
C ASN A 64 8.81 -4.70 -12.60
N ALA A 65 9.15 -5.99 -12.62
CA ALA A 65 8.31 -7.02 -12.04
C ALA A 65 8.12 -6.83 -10.53
N ARG A 66 9.19 -6.49 -9.79
CA ARG A 66 9.12 -6.16 -8.36
C ARG A 66 8.25 -4.93 -8.11
N LEU A 67 8.36 -3.90 -8.94
CA LEU A 67 7.52 -2.71 -8.83
C LEU A 67 6.05 -3.02 -9.15
N GLY A 68 5.78 -3.92 -10.11
CA GLY A 68 4.44 -4.42 -10.38
C GLY A 68 3.83 -5.12 -9.16
N VAL A 69 4.58 -6.02 -8.52
CA VAL A 69 4.16 -6.69 -7.27
C VAL A 69 3.89 -5.66 -6.16
N TYR A 70 4.71 -4.63 -6.02
CA TYR A 70 4.49 -3.56 -5.05
C TYR A 70 3.11 -2.88 -5.23
N TRP A 71 2.75 -2.52 -6.46
CA TRP A 71 1.45 -1.90 -6.73
C TRP A 71 0.28 -2.86 -6.52
N LEU A 72 0.46 -4.15 -6.79
CA LEU A 72 -0.54 -5.16 -6.45
C LEU A 72 -0.75 -5.31 -4.94
N ILE A 73 0.33 -5.25 -4.14
CA ILE A 73 0.23 -5.22 -2.66
C ILE A 73 -0.61 -4.02 -2.23
N LYS A 74 -0.34 -2.83 -2.77
CA LYS A 74 -1.10 -1.61 -2.44
C LYS A 74 -2.58 -1.70 -2.81
N ALA A 75 -2.91 -2.27 -3.96
CA ALA A 75 -4.31 -2.46 -4.35
C ALA A 75 -5.00 -3.53 -3.48
N SER A 76 -4.29 -4.61 -3.16
CA SER A 76 -4.79 -5.65 -2.25
C SER A 76 -5.02 -5.11 -0.84
N GLU A 77 -4.15 -4.26 -0.30
CA GLU A 77 -4.32 -3.59 1.00
C GLU A 77 -5.58 -2.70 1.04
N GLN A 78 -6.04 -2.20 -0.12
CA GLN A 78 -7.28 -1.45 -0.25
C GLN A 78 -8.53 -2.35 -0.40
N GLY A 79 -8.34 -3.67 -0.50
CA GLY A 79 -9.41 -4.64 -0.72
C GLY A 79 -9.72 -4.90 -2.19
N HIS A 80 -8.79 -4.69 -3.13
CA HIS A 80 -9.02 -5.04 -4.52
C HIS A 80 -8.84 -6.56 -4.74
N GLN A 81 -9.91 -7.24 -5.13
CA GLN A 81 -9.91 -8.70 -5.29
C GLN A 81 -8.95 -9.15 -6.41
N GLU A 82 -9.04 -8.53 -7.59
CA GLU A 82 -8.16 -8.90 -8.73
C GLU A 82 -6.67 -8.72 -8.39
N ALA A 83 -6.31 -7.72 -7.60
CA ALA A 83 -4.94 -7.53 -7.17
C ALA A 83 -4.46 -8.70 -6.30
N THR A 84 -5.33 -9.20 -5.42
CA THR A 84 -5.06 -10.37 -4.58
C THR A 84 -4.88 -11.63 -5.45
N ASP A 85 -5.71 -11.81 -6.48
CA ASP A 85 -5.62 -12.94 -7.40
C ASP A 85 -4.30 -12.89 -8.21
N LEU A 86 -3.91 -11.70 -8.68
CA LEU A 86 -2.64 -11.47 -9.37
C LEU A 86 -1.44 -11.69 -8.45
N LEU A 87 -1.51 -11.31 -7.17
CA LEU A 87 -0.47 -11.63 -6.18
C LEU A 87 -0.32 -13.13 -6.00
N SER A 88 -1.42 -13.88 -5.97
CA SER A 88 -1.38 -15.34 -5.90
C SER A 88 -0.69 -15.92 -7.13
N HIS A 89 -0.98 -15.39 -8.32
CA HIS A 89 -0.30 -15.80 -9.54
C HIS A 89 1.21 -15.49 -9.49
N CYS A 90 1.60 -14.26 -9.10
CA CYS A 90 3.00 -13.88 -8.93
C CYS A 90 3.74 -14.77 -7.94
N LEU A 91 3.09 -15.17 -6.83
CA LEU A 91 3.66 -16.08 -5.85
C LEU A 91 3.88 -17.50 -6.41
N GLN A 92 2.95 -17.99 -7.24
CA GLN A 92 3.05 -19.31 -7.87
C GLN A 92 4.11 -19.36 -8.97
N THR A 93 4.24 -18.31 -9.77
CA THR A 93 5.22 -18.22 -10.87
C THR A 93 6.59 -17.72 -10.42
N GLY A 94 6.68 -17.09 -9.25
CA GLY A 94 7.88 -16.41 -8.75
C GLY A 94 8.14 -15.05 -9.41
N GLN A 95 7.22 -14.55 -10.25
CA GLN A 95 7.41 -13.32 -11.00
C GLN A 95 7.42 -12.09 -10.06
N GLY A 96 8.56 -11.38 -10.00
CA GLY A 96 8.72 -10.18 -9.17
C GLY A 96 8.74 -10.43 -7.67
N ILE A 97 8.79 -11.69 -7.24
CA ILE A 97 8.85 -12.07 -5.82
C ILE A 97 10.30 -12.08 -5.36
N CYS A 98 10.56 -11.43 -4.23
CA CYS A 98 11.87 -11.41 -3.59
C CYS A 98 11.72 -11.55 -2.07
N GLU A 99 12.81 -11.81 -1.37
CA GLU A 99 12.80 -11.98 0.10
C GLU A 99 12.17 -10.78 0.83
N HIS A 100 12.28 -9.58 0.26
CA HIS A 100 11.78 -8.35 0.86
C HIS A 100 10.25 -8.20 0.75
N ASN A 101 9.64 -8.66 -0.33
CA ASN A 101 8.18 -8.51 -0.55
C ASN A 101 7.40 -9.79 -0.21
N TYR A 102 8.07 -10.94 -0.09
CA TYR A 102 7.45 -12.24 0.16
C TYR A 102 6.47 -12.24 1.35
N VAL A 103 6.90 -11.67 2.47
CA VAL A 103 6.10 -11.62 3.71
C VAL A 103 4.85 -10.75 3.51
N ASP A 104 5.00 -9.61 2.84
CA ASP A 104 3.90 -8.67 2.58
C ASP A 104 2.89 -9.28 1.57
N VAL A 105 3.38 -9.98 0.53
CA VAL A 105 2.53 -10.73 -0.41
C VAL A 105 1.74 -11.82 0.31
N ARG A 106 2.42 -12.63 1.14
CA ARG A 106 1.76 -13.70 1.89
C ARG A 106 0.72 -13.14 2.85
N ALA A 107 1.05 -12.07 3.59
CA ALA A 107 0.10 -11.40 4.47
C ALA A 107 -1.14 -10.89 3.72
N CYS A 108 -0.96 -10.38 2.49
CA CYS A 108 -2.08 -9.99 1.64
C CYS A 108 -2.96 -11.18 1.22
N LEU A 109 -2.38 -12.35 0.96
CA LEU A 109 -3.14 -13.53 0.56
C LEU A 109 -3.87 -14.19 1.75
N ASP A 110 -3.26 -14.17 2.93
CA ASP A 110 -3.83 -14.76 4.15
C ASP A 110 -4.92 -13.87 4.77
N MET A 111 -4.90 -12.57 4.49
CA MET A 111 -5.87 -11.62 5.04
C MET A 111 -7.23 -11.73 4.35
N PRO A 112 -8.34 -11.96 5.09
CA PRO A 112 -9.66 -12.07 4.51
C PRO A 112 -10.12 -10.74 3.90
N GLN A 113 -10.95 -10.84 2.86
CA GLN A 113 -11.41 -9.70 2.08
C GLN A 113 -12.16 -8.66 2.92
N GLU A 114 -12.99 -9.10 3.87
CA GLU A 114 -13.74 -8.22 4.77
C GLU A 114 -12.81 -7.42 5.70
N GLU A 115 -11.71 -8.04 6.17
CA GLU A 115 -10.73 -7.37 7.03
C GLU A 115 -9.92 -6.32 6.25
N LYS A 116 -9.59 -6.59 4.97
CA LYS A 116 -8.96 -5.60 4.08
C LYS A 116 -9.86 -4.37 3.91
N LEU A 117 -11.14 -4.59 3.62
CA LEU A 117 -12.12 -3.51 3.44
C LEU A 117 -12.31 -2.72 4.74
N ALA A 118 -12.40 -3.40 5.89
CA ALA A 118 -12.51 -2.76 7.20
C ALA A 118 -11.29 -1.88 7.50
N ARG A 119 -10.06 -2.36 7.24
CA ARG A 119 -8.83 -1.57 7.40
C ARG A 119 -8.77 -0.38 6.46
N CYS A 120 -9.17 -0.55 5.21
CA CYS A 120 -9.24 0.52 4.21
C CYS A 120 -10.23 1.61 4.65
N ALA A 121 -11.43 1.23 5.08
CA ALA A 121 -12.44 2.15 5.61
C ALA A 121 -11.93 2.88 6.86
N ALA A 122 -11.32 2.16 7.81
CA ALA A 122 -10.76 2.75 9.02
C ALA A 122 -9.65 3.78 8.69
N ARG A 123 -8.80 3.50 7.69
CA ARG A 123 -7.77 4.44 7.22
C ARG A 123 -8.38 5.71 6.65
N LYS A 124 -9.41 5.60 5.82
CA LYS A 124 -10.12 6.76 5.26
C LYS A 124 -10.80 7.60 6.34
N VAL A 125 -11.42 6.94 7.32
CA VAL A 125 -11.99 7.64 8.48
C VAL A 125 -10.88 8.39 9.23
N PHE A 126 -9.77 7.73 9.52
CA PHE A 126 -8.62 8.35 10.18
C PHE A 126 -8.07 9.57 9.40
N GLU A 127 -7.81 9.42 8.10
CA GLU A 127 -7.30 10.51 7.24
C GLU A 127 -8.25 11.71 7.18
N SER A 128 -9.56 11.45 7.17
CA SER A 128 -10.58 12.52 7.20
C SER A 128 -10.62 13.30 8.53
N MET A 129 -10.03 12.75 9.59
CA MET A 129 -10.14 13.26 10.95
C MET A 129 -8.83 13.76 11.54
N SER A 130 -7.70 13.18 11.15
CA SER A 130 -6.41 13.42 11.80
C SER A 130 -5.84 14.82 11.51
N ALA A 131 -6.39 15.55 10.54
CA ALA A 131 -5.96 16.92 10.19
C ALA A 131 -4.43 17.04 9.94
N GLY A 132 -3.78 15.96 9.53
CA GLY A 132 -2.34 15.88 9.30
C GLY A 132 -1.52 15.37 10.50
N GLU A 133 -2.17 15.12 11.64
CA GLU A 133 -1.55 14.50 12.82
C GLU A 133 -1.47 12.97 12.68
N ASP A 134 -0.55 12.36 13.42
CA ASP A 134 -0.37 10.90 13.49
C ASP A 134 -1.38 10.21 14.44
N PHE A 135 -2.30 10.96 15.03
CA PHE A 135 -3.30 10.44 15.95
C PHE A 135 -4.66 11.15 15.78
N ILE A 136 -5.72 10.50 16.26
CA ILE A 136 -7.04 11.10 16.46
C ILE A 136 -7.40 11.00 17.95
N THR A 137 -8.05 12.01 18.49
CA THR A 137 -8.53 11.98 19.88
C THR A 137 -9.84 11.20 19.99
N SER A 138 -10.11 10.67 21.18
CA SER A 138 -11.39 9.99 21.45
C SER A 138 -12.58 10.91 21.20
N ASP A 139 -12.45 12.20 21.55
CA ASP A 139 -13.52 13.19 21.37
C ASP A 139 -13.81 13.43 19.87
N GLN A 140 -12.77 13.54 19.05
CA GLN A 140 -12.92 13.66 17.59
C GLN A 140 -13.67 12.45 17.03
N LEU A 141 -13.26 11.24 17.43
CA LEU A 141 -13.89 9.99 16.98
C LEU A 141 -15.36 9.92 17.41
N GLN A 142 -15.65 10.28 18.65
CA GLN A 142 -16.99 10.23 19.21
C GLN A 142 -17.94 11.24 18.54
N ASP A 143 -17.50 12.49 18.34
CA ASP A 143 -18.28 13.53 17.62
C ASP A 143 -18.56 13.12 16.16
N ARG A 144 -17.62 12.41 15.52
CA ARG A 144 -17.84 11.88 14.17
C ARG A 144 -18.86 10.75 14.14
N MET A 145 -18.81 9.84 15.11
CA MET A 145 -19.77 8.73 15.23
C MET A 145 -21.19 9.23 15.51
N THR A 146 -21.36 10.15 16.46
CA THR A 146 -22.69 10.68 16.81
C THR A 146 -23.36 11.38 15.63
N ARG A 147 -22.61 12.12 14.80
CA ARG A 147 -23.15 12.78 13.59
C ARG A 147 -23.61 11.81 12.50
N LEU A 148 -23.06 10.60 12.46
CA LEU A 148 -23.47 9.57 11.50
C LEU A 148 -24.73 8.84 11.98
N ASP A 149 -24.91 8.69 13.29
CA ASP A 149 -26.12 8.07 13.88
C ASP A 149 -27.36 8.99 13.78
N GLU A 150 -27.17 10.29 13.56
CA GLU A 150 -28.24 11.29 13.43
C GLU A 150 -28.77 11.48 11.98
N GLN A 151 -28.22 10.78 10.99
CA GLN A 151 -28.62 10.82 9.56
C GLN A 151 -29.44 9.61 9.15
#